data_AF-A0AAE3R818-F1
#
_entry.id   AF-A0AAE3R818-F1
#
_cell.length_a   1.000
_cell.length_b   1.000
_cell.length_c   1.000
_cell.angle_alpha   90.00
_cell.angle_beta   90.00
_cell.angle_gamma   90.00
#
_symmetry.space_group_name_H-M   'P 1'
#
loop_
_entity.id
_entity.type
_entity.pdbx_description
1 polymer ?
#
loop_
_entity_poly.entity_id
_entity_poly.type
_entity_poly.pdbx_seq_one_letter_code
_entity_poly.pdbx_strand_id
1 'polypeptide(L)'
;MSIRYISSLLINTCVVFLFVFGQIGCSTDSKQSEKNNDSIAVQSETIMESASNATETSVSSIGFGFCDQTGKRILMQEDTVVMPESFTKALSKEGKIVDIIFREAKKESEQSNGRQWAENFDRSGGNLYTVTSGTVSEEETTLLFTKPFLETHKLIPTTPFKKAQLPVDVKTTIESAKGRKIKDAHSLVKLPDERSIFLIEFELKGNSALASLVFVSSDKLLYKDFPAKYDETSTWSVDDGGQFGWEYYKILAVLEYEGKIELITDWVGAEGYNSSYIQEDGHTFKVIKEGYRYTSPL
;
A
#
# COMPACT_ATOMS: atom_id res chain seq x y z
N MET A 1 -15.21 13.10 -51.10
CA MET A 1 -16.01 12.04 -51.76
C MET A 1 -16.53 11.14 -50.66
N SER A 2 -17.83 11.26 -50.38
CA SER A 2 -18.54 10.63 -49.26
C SER A 2 -18.76 9.12 -49.45
N ILE A 3 -19.26 8.49 -48.37
CA ILE A 3 -20.11 7.27 -48.26
C ILE A 3 -19.38 6.09 -47.60
N ARG A 4 -19.90 5.35 -46.61
CA ARG A 4 -21.08 5.42 -45.71
C ARG A 4 -20.86 4.40 -44.58
N TYR A 5 -21.47 4.69 -43.44
CA TYR A 5 -21.82 3.75 -42.35
C TYR A 5 -22.59 2.51 -42.83
N ILE A 6 -22.38 1.37 -42.17
CA ILE A 6 -23.40 0.32 -41.98
C ILE A 6 -23.42 -0.09 -40.51
N SER A 7 -24.54 0.24 -39.87
CA SER A 7 -25.04 -0.32 -38.62
C SER A 7 -25.88 -1.57 -38.91
N SER A 8 -25.80 -2.60 -38.07
CA SER A 8 -26.89 -3.56 -37.90
C SER A 8 -27.00 -3.99 -36.44
N LEU A 9 -28.23 -3.87 -35.95
CA LEU A 9 -28.77 -4.17 -34.62
C LEU A 9 -29.67 -5.42 -34.75
N LEU A 10 -30.07 -5.99 -33.59
CA LEU A 10 -31.23 -6.89 -33.32
C LEU A 10 -30.98 -8.40 -33.60
N ILE A 11 -31.39 -9.41 -32.79
CA ILE A 11 -32.51 -9.65 -31.86
C ILE A 11 -32.13 -10.91 -31.00
N ASN A 12 -32.23 -10.88 -29.67
CA ASN A 12 -33.30 -11.46 -28.81
C ASN A 12 -33.37 -13.01 -28.73
N THR A 13 -33.15 -13.60 -27.54
CA THR A 13 -34.08 -14.60 -26.94
C THR A 13 -33.74 -14.93 -25.49
N CYS A 14 -34.73 -14.71 -24.61
CA CYS A 14 -34.85 -15.21 -23.25
C CYS A 14 -35.39 -16.65 -23.26
N VAL A 15 -34.89 -17.54 -22.39
CA VAL A 15 -35.65 -18.71 -21.91
C VAL A 15 -35.36 -18.93 -20.42
N VAL A 16 -36.42 -18.84 -19.63
CA VAL A 16 -36.54 -19.22 -18.21
C VAL A 16 -37.12 -20.64 -18.17
N PHE A 17 -36.65 -21.50 -17.26
CA PHE A 17 -37.46 -22.62 -16.77
C PHE A 17 -37.23 -22.87 -15.27
N LEU A 18 -38.32 -22.64 -14.52
CA LEU A 18 -38.55 -23.00 -13.13
C LEU A 18 -39.18 -24.40 -13.08
N PHE A 19 -38.77 -25.25 -12.15
CA PHE A 19 -39.55 -26.43 -11.74
C PHE A 19 -39.52 -26.58 -10.21
N VAL A 20 -40.72 -26.70 -9.64
CA VAL A 20 -41.05 -26.96 -8.24
C VAL A 20 -41.96 -28.20 -8.19
N PHE A 21 -42.00 -28.84 -7.01
CA PHE A 21 -42.82 -29.98 -6.53
C PHE A 21 -42.17 -31.37 -6.71
N GLY A 22 -42.23 -32.28 -5.75
CA GLY A 22 -43.02 -32.33 -4.51
C GLY A 22 -42.64 -33.53 -3.61
N GLN A 23 -43.34 -33.62 -2.48
CA GLN A 23 -43.13 -34.54 -1.36
C GLN A 23 -43.71 -35.95 -1.57
N ILE A 24 -43.07 -36.94 -0.93
CA ILE A 24 -43.58 -38.25 -0.45
C ILE A 24 -42.70 -38.57 0.79
N GLY A 25 -43.09 -39.08 1.95
CA GLY A 25 -44.24 -39.84 2.44
C GLY A 25 -43.69 -40.85 3.47
N CYS A 26 -44.35 -40.97 4.63
CA CYS A 26 -43.89 -41.63 5.86
C CYS A 26 -44.09 -43.17 5.87
N SER A 27 -43.24 -43.95 6.57
CA SER A 27 -43.66 -45.17 7.33
C SER A 27 -42.58 -45.71 8.29
N THR A 28 -43.03 -46.06 9.49
CA THR A 28 -42.45 -46.83 10.63
C THR A 28 -41.96 -48.24 10.22
N ASP A 29 -41.06 -48.96 10.92
CA ASP A 29 -41.10 -49.38 12.34
C ASP A 29 -39.79 -50.13 12.78
N SER A 30 -39.66 -50.36 14.09
CA SER A 30 -38.81 -51.35 14.82
C SER A 30 -37.66 -50.86 15.72
N LYS A 31 -37.54 -51.57 16.86
CA LYS A 31 -36.99 -51.20 18.17
C LYS A 31 -35.55 -51.67 18.42
N GLN A 32 -34.95 -50.99 19.42
CA GLN A 32 -33.94 -51.43 20.41
C GLN A 32 -32.48 -51.60 19.98
N SER A 33 -31.59 -50.73 20.49
CA SER A 33 -30.61 -51.07 21.54
C SER A 33 -29.50 -50.01 21.67
N GLU A 34 -29.48 -49.34 22.82
CA GLU A 34 -28.34 -48.86 23.63
C GLU A 34 -27.08 -48.15 23.04
N LYS A 35 -26.79 -47.01 23.70
CA LYS A 35 -25.50 -46.39 24.10
C LYS A 35 -24.82 -45.36 23.19
N ASN A 36 -24.78 -44.15 23.76
CA ASN A 36 -23.70 -43.14 23.78
C ASN A 36 -23.09 -42.70 22.44
N ASN A 37 -23.35 -41.46 22.02
CA ASN A 37 -22.34 -40.41 22.13
C ASN A 37 -22.89 -39.02 21.81
N ASP A 38 -22.25 -38.04 22.43
CA ASP A 38 -22.59 -36.63 22.52
C ASP A 38 -22.79 -35.89 21.19
N SER A 39 -23.56 -34.83 21.35
CA SER A 39 -23.95 -33.79 20.40
C SER A 39 -22.79 -33.12 19.66
N ILE A 40 -23.00 -33.10 18.35
CA ILE A 40 -22.64 -32.12 17.32
C ILE A 40 -22.31 -30.69 17.81
N ALA A 41 -21.11 -30.26 17.38
CA ALA A 41 -20.72 -28.96 16.85
C ALA A 41 -21.14 -27.67 17.56
N VAL A 42 -20.16 -27.00 18.17
CA VAL A 42 -19.99 -25.55 18.12
C VAL A 42 -18.48 -25.25 18.19
N GLN A 43 -18.05 -24.18 17.53
CA GLN A 43 -16.74 -23.51 17.56
C GLN A 43 -15.87 -23.72 16.31
N SER A 44 -16.23 -22.99 15.24
CA SER A 44 -15.24 -22.59 14.25
C SER A 44 -15.65 -21.30 13.50
N GLU A 45 -16.21 -20.30 14.20
CA GLU A 45 -16.57 -19.01 13.57
C GLU A 45 -15.86 -17.78 14.16
N THR A 46 -15.05 -17.89 15.22
CA THR A 46 -14.52 -16.69 15.89
C THR A 46 -13.12 -16.24 15.44
N ILE A 47 -12.57 -16.76 14.32
CA ILE A 47 -11.21 -16.37 13.88
C ILE A 47 -11.20 -15.48 12.61
N MET A 48 -12.29 -15.41 11.84
CA MET A 48 -12.31 -14.60 10.61
C MET A 48 -12.75 -13.14 10.79
N GLU A 49 -13.49 -12.80 11.84
CA GLU A 49 -14.05 -11.46 12.02
C GLU A 49 -12.99 -10.44 12.53
N SER A 50 -11.99 -10.88 13.28
CA SER A 50 -10.92 -10.01 13.79
C SER A 50 -9.90 -9.62 12.69
N ALA A 51 -9.64 -10.49 11.71
CA ALA A 51 -8.73 -10.19 10.61
C ALA A 51 -9.35 -9.23 9.59
N SER A 52 -10.66 -9.33 9.35
CA SER A 52 -11.42 -8.43 8.48
C SER A 52 -11.49 -7.01 9.06
N ASN A 53 -11.86 -6.89 10.34
CA ASN A 53 -11.98 -5.58 11.00
C ASN A 53 -10.62 -4.91 11.23
N ALA A 54 -9.55 -5.65 11.52
CA ALA A 54 -8.22 -5.07 11.64
C ALA A 54 -7.72 -4.48 10.30
N THR A 55 -8.02 -5.16 9.19
CA THR A 55 -7.64 -4.70 7.85
C THR A 55 -8.45 -3.45 7.45
N GLU A 56 -9.78 -3.45 7.61
CA GLU A 56 -10.61 -2.27 7.28
C GLU A 56 -10.30 -1.06 8.17
N THR A 57 -10.06 -1.26 9.47
CA THR A 57 -9.70 -0.18 10.42
C THR A 57 -8.33 0.43 10.09
N SER A 58 -7.38 -0.37 9.60
CA SER A 58 -6.04 0.11 9.24
C SER A 58 -6.05 0.99 7.98
N VAL A 59 -6.87 0.65 6.98
CA VAL A 59 -7.02 1.42 5.72
C VAL A 59 -7.61 2.82 5.97
N SER A 60 -8.51 2.96 6.95
CA SER A 60 -9.08 4.25 7.32
C SER A 60 -8.21 5.10 8.24
N SER A 61 -7.05 4.59 8.68
CA SER A 61 -6.24 5.21 9.75
C SER A 61 -5.02 6.00 9.26
N ILE A 62 -4.61 5.78 8.02
CA ILE A 62 -3.52 6.51 7.34
C ILE A 62 -4.12 7.25 6.15
N GLY A 63 -3.75 8.50 5.91
CA GLY A 63 -4.17 9.29 4.77
C GLY A 63 -2.98 9.76 3.95
N PHE A 64 -3.14 9.83 2.63
CA PHE A 64 -2.15 10.36 1.69
C PHE A 64 -2.57 11.72 1.14
N GLY A 65 -1.65 12.68 1.17
CA GLY A 65 -1.91 14.03 0.68
C GLY A 65 -0.68 14.75 0.15
N PHE A 66 -0.82 16.05 -0.06
CA PHE A 66 0.27 16.95 -0.42
C PHE A 66 0.09 18.29 0.30
N CYS A 67 1.15 19.09 0.39
CA CYS A 67 1.11 20.37 1.08
C CYS A 67 1.32 21.56 0.15
N ASP A 68 1.06 22.75 0.70
CA ASP A 68 1.44 24.01 0.07
C ASP A 68 2.94 24.30 0.23
N GLN A 69 3.42 25.35 -0.43
CA GLN A 69 4.85 25.72 -0.44
C GLN A 69 5.41 26.07 0.96
N THR A 70 4.52 26.31 1.93
CA THR A 70 4.92 26.62 3.30
C THR A 70 5.03 25.38 4.18
N GLY A 71 4.49 24.24 3.73
CA GLY A 71 4.35 23.02 4.53
C GLY A 71 3.42 23.20 5.73
N LYS A 72 2.55 24.23 5.73
CA LYS A 72 1.62 24.54 6.83
C LYS A 72 0.18 24.15 6.52
N ARG A 73 -0.15 23.93 5.26
CA ARG A 73 -1.47 23.49 4.82
C ARG A 73 -1.35 22.19 4.06
N ILE A 74 -2.22 21.24 4.35
CA ILE A 74 -2.23 19.90 3.74
C ILE A 74 -3.59 19.71 3.06
N LEU A 75 -3.58 19.14 1.86
CA LEU A 75 -4.76 18.63 1.17
C LEU A 75 -4.65 17.11 1.05
N MET A 76 -5.61 16.42 1.63
CA MET A 76 -5.80 14.98 1.44
C MET A 76 -6.87 14.77 0.37
N GLN A 77 -6.49 14.13 -0.74
CA GLN A 77 -7.36 13.88 -1.90
C GLN A 77 -7.80 12.42 -1.91
N GLU A 78 -8.58 12.05 -0.90
CA GLU A 78 -9.21 10.73 -0.81
C GLU A 78 -10.73 10.93 -0.73
N ASP A 79 -11.42 10.62 -1.83
CA ASP A 79 -12.87 10.84 -1.97
C ASP A 79 -13.71 9.92 -1.07
N THR A 80 -13.10 8.86 -0.53
CA THR A 80 -13.76 7.83 0.28
C THR A 80 -13.58 8.03 1.79
N VAL A 81 -12.91 9.09 2.23
CA VAL A 81 -12.70 9.34 3.66
C VAL A 81 -13.98 9.83 4.32
N VAL A 82 -14.56 8.97 5.16
CA VAL A 82 -15.85 9.20 5.84
C VAL A 82 -15.75 10.22 6.98
N MET A 83 -14.60 10.30 7.68
CA MET A 83 -14.38 11.17 8.83
C MET A 83 -13.01 11.89 8.74
N PRO A 84 -12.87 12.90 7.87
CA PRO A 84 -11.59 13.60 7.71
C PRO A 84 -11.08 14.23 9.00
N GLU A 85 -11.96 14.71 9.89
CA GLU A 85 -11.60 15.26 11.18
C GLU A 85 -10.92 14.28 12.15
N SER A 86 -11.00 12.97 11.89
CA SER A 86 -10.31 11.94 12.68
C SER A 86 -8.79 11.95 12.49
N PHE A 87 -8.32 12.50 11.37
CA PHE A 87 -6.90 12.72 11.10
C PHE A 87 -6.42 13.97 11.84
N THR A 88 -5.63 13.73 12.88
CA THR A 88 -5.18 14.78 13.82
C THR A 88 -3.66 14.87 13.90
N LYS A 89 -2.96 13.99 13.18
CA LYS A 89 -1.50 13.88 13.19
C LYS A 89 -0.96 13.82 11.77
N ALA A 90 0.25 14.33 11.55
CA ALA A 90 0.98 14.19 10.29
C ALA A 90 2.47 13.92 10.52
N LEU A 91 3.14 13.38 9.51
CA LEU A 91 4.61 13.27 9.49
C LEU A 91 5.23 14.59 9.01
N SER A 92 6.10 15.18 9.84
CA SER A 92 6.84 16.41 9.52
C SER A 92 8.02 16.13 8.60
N LYS A 93 8.56 17.20 7.98
CA LYS A 93 9.78 17.16 7.16
C LYS A 93 11.00 16.62 7.93
N GLU A 94 11.02 16.76 9.25
CA GLU A 94 12.07 16.25 10.14
C GLU A 94 11.81 14.81 10.62
N GLY A 95 10.80 14.12 10.07
CA GLY A 95 10.44 12.75 10.47
C GLY A 95 9.80 12.65 11.85
N LYS A 96 9.14 13.71 12.32
CA LYS A 96 8.44 13.74 13.62
C LYS A 96 6.94 13.80 13.43
N ILE A 97 6.19 13.28 14.39
CA ILE A 97 4.74 13.47 14.41
C ILE A 97 4.41 14.88 14.87
N VAL A 98 3.60 15.58 14.07
CA VAL A 98 3.07 16.92 14.36
C VAL A 98 1.55 16.92 14.40
N ASP A 99 0.99 17.88 15.12
CA ASP A 99 -0.45 18.08 15.21
C ASP A 99 -1.00 18.81 13.97
N ILE A 100 -2.14 18.34 13.49
CA ILE A 100 -2.90 18.96 12.42
C ILE A 100 -4.36 19.17 12.84
N ILE A 101 -5.01 20.15 12.23
CA ILE A 101 -6.41 20.46 12.47
C ILE A 101 -7.14 20.46 11.13
N PHE A 102 -8.16 19.61 10.99
CA PHE A 102 -9.10 19.67 9.88
C PHE A 102 -9.84 21.02 9.87
N ARG A 103 -9.95 21.64 8.70
CA ARG A 103 -10.63 22.92 8.51
C ARG A 103 -11.93 22.75 7.77
N GLU A 104 -11.87 22.19 6.58
CA GLU A 104 -13.02 22.04 5.70
C GLU A 104 -12.72 21.06 4.55
N ALA A 105 -13.78 20.56 3.93
CA ALA A 105 -13.69 19.95 2.61
C ALA A 105 -13.75 21.06 1.56
N LYS A 106 -12.66 21.22 0.81
CA LYS A 106 -12.51 22.26 -0.21
C LYS A 106 -12.88 21.71 -1.58
N LYS A 107 -13.73 22.43 -2.32
CA LYS A 107 -14.03 22.10 -3.71
C LYS A 107 -12.86 22.52 -4.61
N GLU A 108 -12.57 21.69 -5.60
CA GLU A 108 -11.64 22.05 -6.66
C GLU A 108 -12.17 23.24 -7.47
N SER A 109 -11.26 24.17 -7.81
CA SER A 109 -11.59 25.33 -8.63
C SER A 109 -11.44 25.02 -10.11
N GLU A 110 -12.16 25.77 -10.96
CA GLU A 110 -12.05 25.69 -12.43
C GLU A 110 -10.65 26.05 -12.97
N GLN A 111 -9.79 26.65 -12.13
CA GLN A 111 -8.41 27.00 -12.48
C GLN A 111 -7.41 25.89 -12.15
N SER A 112 -7.86 24.81 -11.51
CA SER A 112 -7.02 23.66 -11.21
C SER A 112 -6.58 22.98 -12.49
N ASN A 113 -5.32 22.55 -12.52
CA ASN A 113 -4.80 21.69 -13.58
C ASN A 113 -4.75 20.21 -13.16
N GLY A 114 -5.43 19.85 -12.06
CA GLY A 114 -5.48 18.50 -11.49
C GLY A 114 -4.18 18.03 -10.84
N ARG A 115 -3.10 18.83 -10.86
CA ARG A 115 -1.81 18.44 -10.26
C ARG A 115 -1.83 18.59 -8.76
N GLN A 116 -1.23 17.63 -8.09
CA GLN A 116 -1.07 17.58 -6.65
C GLN A 116 0.34 18.02 -6.26
N TRP A 117 0.68 19.27 -6.56
CA TRP A 117 1.93 19.93 -6.20
C TRP A 117 1.65 21.28 -5.57
N ALA A 118 2.63 21.83 -4.88
CA ALA A 118 2.47 23.00 -4.03
C ALA A 118 1.93 24.21 -4.80
N GLU A 119 2.29 24.36 -6.08
CA GLU A 119 1.89 25.43 -6.99
C GLU A 119 0.39 25.41 -7.34
N ASN A 120 -0.25 24.23 -7.35
CA ASN A 120 -1.67 24.08 -7.65
C ASN A 120 -2.53 23.99 -6.38
N PHE A 121 -1.93 23.96 -5.19
CA PHE A 121 -2.60 23.72 -3.91
C PHE A 121 -3.85 24.60 -3.69
N ASP A 122 -3.73 25.91 -3.91
CA ASP A 122 -4.84 26.85 -3.70
C ASP A 122 -5.99 26.65 -4.69
N ARG A 123 -5.78 25.90 -5.77
CA ARG A 123 -6.78 25.60 -6.80
C ARG A 123 -7.36 24.19 -6.68
N SER A 124 -6.61 23.27 -6.09
CA SER A 124 -7.00 21.89 -5.85
C SER A 124 -8.13 21.73 -4.83
N GLY A 125 -8.96 20.70 -5.03
CA GLY A 125 -9.93 20.24 -4.03
C GLY A 125 -9.31 19.25 -3.03
N GLY A 126 -10.07 18.90 -2.00
CA GLY A 126 -9.70 17.89 -1.00
C GLY A 126 -10.01 18.32 0.43
N ASN A 127 -9.69 17.45 1.39
CA ASN A 127 -9.83 17.74 2.81
C ASN A 127 -8.65 18.61 3.27
N LEU A 128 -8.94 19.83 3.73
CA LEU A 128 -7.94 20.83 4.11
C LEU A 128 -7.59 20.71 5.60
N TYR A 129 -6.29 20.66 5.89
CA TYR A 129 -5.76 20.66 7.25
C TYR A 129 -4.74 21.78 7.44
N THR A 130 -4.62 22.26 8.67
CA THR A 130 -3.56 23.17 9.11
C THR A 130 -2.58 22.45 10.04
N VAL A 131 -1.28 22.58 9.78
CA VAL A 131 -0.21 22.13 10.66
C VAL A 131 -0.02 23.13 11.79
N THR A 132 -0.16 22.70 13.03
CA THR A 132 -0.11 23.60 14.20
C THR A 132 1.32 23.82 14.72
N SER A 133 2.22 22.88 14.46
CA SER A 133 3.64 22.95 14.85
C SER A 133 4.52 22.23 13.82
N GLY A 134 5.72 22.76 13.54
CA GLY A 134 6.59 22.22 12.49
C GLY A 134 6.04 22.44 11.07
N THR A 135 6.59 21.71 10.10
CA THR A 135 6.19 21.76 8.69
C THR A 135 6.25 20.36 8.09
N VAL A 136 5.40 20.08 7.10
CA VAL A 136 5.49 18.86 6.29
C VAL A 136 6.28 19.12 5.00
N SER A 137 6.75 18.06 4.34
CA SER A 137 7.54 18.18 3.11
C SER A 137 6.65 18.35 1.88
N GLU A 138 6.99 19.30 1.00
CA GLU A 138 6.32 19.49 -0.30
C GLU A 138 6.79 18.48 -1.37
N GLU A 139 8.00 17.94 -1.18
CA GLU A 139 8.70 17.06 -2.11
C GLU A 139 8.18 15.61 -2.09
N GLU A 140 7.43 15.24 -1.05
CA GLU A 140 7.02 13.87 -0.77
C GLU A 140 5.52 13.82 -0.47
N THR A 141 4.90 12.65 -0.64
CA THR A 141 3.52 12.46 -0.19
C THR A 141 3.44 12.76 1.30
N THR A 142 2.54 13.65 1.68
CA THR A 142 2.28 13.97 3.08
C THR A 142 1.46 12.84 3.70
N LEU A 143 1.94 12.33 4.84
CA LEU A 143 1.27 11.28 5.60
C LEU A 143 0.44 11.89 6.73
N LEU A 144 -0.83 11.51 6.79
CA LEU A 144 -1.75 11.85 7.86
C LEU A 144 -2.11 10.59 8.64
N PHE A 145 -2.30 10.72 9.95
CA PHE A 145 -2.65 9.61 10.83
C PHE A 145 -3.81 9.99 11.75
N THR A 146 -4.64 9.01 12.07
CA THR A 146 -5.56 9.12 13.20
C THR A 146 -4.77 8.98 14.51
N LYS A 147 -5.28 9.59 15.59
CA LYS A 147 -4.65 9.46 16.90
C LYS A 147 -4.65 8.00 17.41
N PRO A 148 -5.75 7.21 17.33
CA PRO A 148 -5.76 5.83 17.78
C PRO A 148 -4.71 4.95 17.09
N PHE A 149 -4.44 5.20 15.80
CA PHE A 149 -3.39 4.49 15.08
C PHE A 149 -2.01 4.68 15.72
N LEU A 150 -1.64 5.93 16.03
CA LEU A 150 -0.35 6.24 16.65
C LEU A 150 -0.27 5.89 18.14
N GLU A 151 -1.40 5.56 18.79
CA GLU A 151 -1.40 5.03 20.16
C GLU A 151 -0.96 3.56 20.21
N THR A 152 -1.11 2.82 19.11
CA THR A 152 -0.68 1.42 19.00
C THR A 152 0.56 1.23 18.13
N HIS A 153 0.79 2.11 17.15
CA HIS A 153 1.90 2.02 16.21
C HIS A 153 3.05 2.94 16.63
N LYS A 154 4.23 2.37 16.80
CA LYS A 154 5.44 3.12 17.16
C LYS A 154 6.19 3.53 15.89
N LEU A 155 6.42 4.83 15.71
CA LEU A 155 7.32 5.33 14.69
C LEU A 155 8.77 4.95 15.01
N ILE A 156 9.43 4.27 14.08
CA ILE A 156 10.82 3.86 14.19
C ILE A 156 11.70 4.91 13.51
N PRO A 157 12.69 5.49 14.21
CA PRO A 157 13.57 6.48 13.61
C PRO A 157 14.44 5.84 12.52
N THR A 158 14.54 6.51 11.37
CA THR A 158 15.36 6.07 10.24
C THR A 158 16.52 7.02 10.02
N THR A 159 17.66 6.47 9.61
CA THR A 159 18.80 7.27 9.12
C THR A 159 19.06 6.92 7.66
N PRO A 160 19.14 7.90 6.74
CA PRO A 160 19.53 7.64 5.36
C PRO A 160 20.92 7.00 5.29
N PHE A 161 21.08 5.98 4.46
CA PHE A 161 22.39 5.37 4.27
C PHE A 161 23.24 6.17 3.30
N LYS A 162 24.43 6.61 3.75
CA LYS A 162 25.38 7.32 2.89
C LYS A 162 26.25 6.38 2.04
N LYS A 163 26.49 5.15 2.52
CA LYS A 163 27.23 4.04 1.88
C LYS A 163 27.19 2.84 2.82
N ALA A 164 26.22 1.96 2.67
CA ALA A 164 26.26 0.64 3.31
C ALA A 164 26.23 -0.44 2.26
N GLN A 165 27.06 -1.46 2.47
CA GLN A 165 27.08 -2.66 1.66
C GLN A 165 26.25 -3.72 2.35
N LEU A 166 25.49 -4.46 1.55
CA LEU A 166 24.77 -5.63 2.03
C LEU A 166 25.78 -6.64 2.63
N PRO A 167 25.62 -7.07 3.90
CA PRO A 167 26.50 -8.07 4.50
C PRO A 167 26.58 -9.35 3.66
N VAL A 168 27.75 -9.99 3.61
CA VAL A 168 28.03 -11.11 2.69
C VAL A 168 27.16 -12.34 2.99
N ASP A 169 26.92 -12.61 4.26
CA ASP A 169 26.04 -13.67 4.76
C ASP A 169 24.58 -13.39 4.41
N VAL A 170 24.12 -12.15 4.59
CA VAL A 170 22.79 -11.70 4.19
C VAL A 170 22.61 -11.81 2.68
N LYS A 171 23.60 -11.34 1.89
CA LYS A 171 23.62 -11.47 0.42
C LYS A 171 23.44 -12.93 0.00
N THR A 172 24.24 -13.83 0.59
CA THR A 172 24.20 -15.26 0.27
C THR A 172 22.84 -15.89 0.60
N THR A 173 22.25 -15.50 1.72
CA THR A 173 20.92 -15.96 2.15
C THR A 173 19.84 -15.50 1.17
N ILE A 174 19.87 -14.23 0.76
CA ILE A 174 18.92 -13.67 -0.20
C ILE A 174 19.05 -14.33 -1.58
N GLU A 175 20.27 -14.48 -2.09
CA GLU A 175 20.50 -15.16 -3.38
C GLU A 175 20.00 -16.60 -3.38
N SER A 176 20.21 -17.31 -2.26
CA SER A 176 19.73 -18.69 -2.08
C SER A 176 18.21 -18.75 -2.02
N ALA A 177 17.57 -17.86 -1.26
CA ALA A 177 16.12 -17.78 -1.13
C ALA A 177 15.43 -17.46 -2.46
N LYS A 178 16.05 -16.61 -3.30
CA LYS A 178 15.50 -16.22 -4.61
C LYS A 178 15.96 -17.13 -5.76
N GLY A 179 16.95 -18.00 -5.52
CA GLY A 179 17.56 -18.84 -6.55
C GLY A 179 18.15 -18.02 -7.70
N ARG A 180 18.70 -16.83 -7.39
CA ARG A 180 19.15 -15.82 -8.36
C ARG A 180 20.26 -14.96 -7.76
N LYS A 181 21.27 -14.61 -8.55
CA LYS A 181 22.36 -13.73 -8.12
C LYS A 181 21.90 -12.27 -8.02
N ILE A 182 22.46 -11.55 -7.05
CA ILE A 182 22.21 -10.12 -6.88
C ILE A 182 23.12 -9.36 -7.86
N LYS A 183 22.51 -8.58 -8.75
CA LYS A 183 23.17 -7.68 -9.69
C LYS A 183 23.60 -6.40 -8.97
N ASP A 184 22.68 -5.78 -8.24
CA ASP A 184 22.95 -4.57 -7.46
C ASP A 184 22.11 -4.54 -6.17
N ALA A 185 22.60 -3.82 -5.16
CA ALA A 185 21.91 -3.66 -3.87
C ALA A 185 22.11 -2.24 -3.34
N HIS A 186 21.01 -1.52 -3.18
CA HIS A 186 20.98 -0.16 -2.66
C HIS A 186 20.39 -0.15 -1.25
N SER A 187 21.08 0.50 -0.33
CA SER A 187 20.59 0.69 1.03
C SER A 187 19.71 1.92 1.10
N LEU A 188 18.46 1.78 1.54
CA LEU A 188 17.52 2.90 1.64
C LEU A 188 17.66 3.59 3.00
N VAL A 189 17.43 2.85 4.09
CA VAL A 189 17.44 3.40 5.45
C VAL A 189 17.99 2.41 6.48
N LYS A 190 18.72 2.95 7.47
CA LYS A 190 19.12 2.23 8.69
C LYS A 190 18.09 2.45 9.78
N LEU A 191 17.77 1.39 10.50
CA LEU A 191 16.92 1.40 11.68
C LEU A 191 17.76 1.04 12.92
N PRO A 192 17.23 1.23 14.14
CA PRO A 192 17.87 0.72 15.36
C PRO A 192 18.09 -0.79 15.33
N ASP A 193 18.99 -1.27 16.20
CA ASP A 193 19.29 -2.70 16.40
C ASP A 193 19.87 -3.39 15.16
N GLU A 194 20.70 -2.65 14.41
CA GLU A 194 21.32 -3.10 13.16
C GLU A 194 20.35 -3.58 12.07
N ARG A 195 19.07 -3.20 12.18
CA ARG A 195 18.06 -3.42 11.16
C ARG A 195 18.25 -2.46 9.99
N SER A 196 17.95 -2.91 8.78
CA SER A 196 18.15 -2.12 7.55
C SER A 196 17.13 -2.48 6.48
N ILE A 197 16.85 -1.54 5.58
CA ILE A 197 16.01 -1.77 4.42
C ILE A 197 16.84 -1.52 3.15
N PHE A 198 16.81 -2.50 2.26
CA PHE A 198 17.52 -2.50 0.98
C PHE A 198 16.54 -2.62 -0.18
N LEU A 199 16.96 -2.13 -1.34
CA LEU A 199 16.37 -2.41 -2.62
C LEU A 199 17.39 -3.21 -3.43
N ILE A 200 17.00 -4.38 -3.90
CA ILE A 200 17.92 -5.35 -4.50
C ILE A 200 17.45 -5.67 -5.91
N GLU A 201 18.30 -5.45 -6.89
CA GLU A 201 18.10 -5.89 -8.27
C GLU A 201 18.85 -7.20 -8.51
N PHE A 202 18.20 -8.17 -9.13
CA PHE A 202 18.77 -9.49 -9.38
C PHE A 202 19.15 -9.69 -10.88
N GLU A 203 20.09 -10.57 -11.18
CA GLU A 203 20.54 -10.88 -12.56
C GLU A 203 19.48 -11.59 -13.41
N LEU A 204 19.19 -11.12 -14.63
CA LEU A 204 18.14 -11.69 -15.49
C LEU A 204 18.13 -13.23 -15.57
N LYS A 205 16.93 -13.82 -15.47
CA LYS A 205 16.72 -15.25 -15.72
C LYS A 205 15.89 -15.43 -16.98
N GLY A 206 16.56 -15.56 -18.12
CA GLY A 206 15.90 -15.44 -19.43
C GLY A 206 15.28 -14.06 -19.56
N ASN A 207 13.97 -14.00 -19.84
CA ASN A 207 13.24 -12.73 -19.96
C ASN A 207 12.54 -12.27 -18.66
N SER A 208 12.92 -12.84 -17.52
CA SER A 208 12.37 -12.49 -16.21
C SER A 208 13.31 -11.53 -15.48
N ALA A 209 12.81 -10.32 -15.22
CA ALA A 209 13.43 -9.34 -14.35
C ALA A 209 12.84 -9.45 -12.94
N LEU A 210 13.67 -9.18 -11.92
CA LEU A 210 13.26 -9.19 -10.52
C LEU A 210 14.05 -8.14 -9.76
N ALA A 211 13.32 -7.31 -9.04
CA ALA A 211 13.85 -6.53 -7.92
C ALA A 211 13.06 -6.86 -6.65
N SER A 212 13.59 -6.50 -5.50
CA SER A 212 12.93 -6.73 -4.21
C SER A 212 13.28 -5.65 -3.20
N LEU A 213 12.27 -5.15 -2.49
CA LEU A 213 12.46 -4.42 -1.25
C LEU A 213 12.68 -5.45 -0.14
N VAL A 214 13.81 -5.35 0.55
CA VAL A 214 14.22 -6.33 1.56
C VAL A 214 14.45 -5.64 2.89
N PHE A 215 13.66 -6.00 3.89
CA PHE A 215 13.96 -5.68 5.28
C PHE A 215 14.87 -6.77 5.86
N VAL A 216 15.92 -6.32 6.53
CA VAL A 216 16.95 -7.16 7.13
C VAL A 216 17.01 -6.88 8.62
N SER A 217 16.96 -7.94 9.42
CA SER A 217 17.15 -7.96 10.87
C SER A 217 17.97 -9.18 11.27
N SER A 218 18.31 -9.32 12.55
CA SER A 218 19.11 -10.43 13.05
C SER A 218 18.39 -11.78 12.97
N ASP A 219 17.06 -11.78 13.01
CA ASP A 219 16.22 -12.97 13.11
C ASP A 219 15.37 -13.24 11.86
N LYS A 220 15.11 -12.23 11.02
CA LYS A 220 14.29 -12.40 9.82
C LYS A 220 14.66 -11.51 8.63
N LEU A 221 14.26 -12.00 7.46
CA LEU A 221 14.22 -11.28 6.19
C LEU A 221 12.77 -11.19 5.72
N LEU A 222 12.35 -10.01 5.28
CA LEU A 222 11.03 -9.79 4.67
C LEU A 222 11.20 -9.21 3.27
N TYR A 223 10.33 -9.64 2.35
CA TYR A 223 10.43 -9.29 0.94
C TYR A 223 9.15 -8.65 0.40
N LYS A 224 9.30 -7.59 -0.39
CA LYS A 224 8.30 -7.16 -1.39
C LYS A 224 8.94 -7.30 -2.76
N ASP A 225 8.51 -8.30 -3.53
CA ASP A 225 9.08 -8.57 -4.84
C ASP A 225 8.39 -7.73 -5.93
N PHE A 226 9.19 -7.27 -6.88
CA PHE A 226 8.76 -6.56 -8.08
C PHE A 226 9.14 -7.40 -9.32
N PRO A 227 8.40 -8.49 -9.60
CA PRO A 227 8.64 -9.29 -10.78
C PRO A 227 8.20 -8.53 -12.03
N ALA A 228 8.98 -8.61 -13.09
CA ALA A 228 8.66 -8.00 -14.37
C ALA A 228 9.13 -8.86 -15.54
N LYS A 229 8.57 -8.61 -16.71
CA LYS A 229 9.14 -9.09 -17.98
C LYS A 229 10.19 -8.08 -18.40
N TYR A 230 11.40 -8.55 -18.70
CA TYR A 230 12.46 -7.66 -19.12
C TYR A 230 12.10 -7.00 -20.45
N ASP A 231 12.31 -5.69 -20.46
CA ASP A 231 12.25 -4.80 -21.61
C ASP A 231 13.37 -3.77 -21.45
N GLU A 232 14.18 -3.61 -22.49
CA GLU A 232 15.37 -2.74 -22.43
C GLU A 232 15.02 -1.25 -22.30
N THR A 233 13.76 -0.88 -22.55
CA THR A 233 13.27 0.50 -22.44
C THR A 233 12.45 0.71 -21.17
N SER A 234 11.59 -0.23 -20.79
CA SER A 234 10.60 -0.05 -19.72
C SER A 234 10.26 -1.37 -19.01
N THR A 235 11.14 -1.84 -18.13
CA THR A 235 10.92 -3.10 -17.40
C THR A 235 9.92 -2.93 -16.24
N TRP A 236 10.10 -1.93 -15.39
CA TRP A 236 9.29 -1.65 -14.20
C TRP A 236 8.55 -0.31 -14.29
N SER A 237 9.14 0.67 -14.97
CA SER A 237 8.52 1.98 -15.24
C SER A 237 8.80 2.40 -16.68
N VAL A 238 7.98 3.33 -17.18
CA VAL A 238 8.22 3.99 -18.47
C VAL A 238 9.62 4.61 -18.47
N ASP A 239 10.38 4.33 -19.52
CA ASP A 239 11.74 4.82 -19.79
C ASP A 239 12.78 4.54 -18.69
N ASP A 240 12.61 3.46 -17.91
CA ASP A 240 13.58 3.05 -16.88
C ASP A 240 14.87 2.39 -17.43
N GLY A 241 14.95 2.18 -18.75
CA GLY A 241 16.13 1.61 -19.40
C GLY A 241 16.46 0.18 -18.95
N GLY A 242 15.46 -0.56 -18.47
CA GLY A 242 15.63 -1.92 -17.96
C GLY A 242 16.36 -2.01 -16.62
N GLN A 243 16.43 -0.92 -15.85
CA GLN A 243 17.05 -0.84 -14.53
C GLN A 243 16.03 -0.50 -13.45
N PHE A 244 16.19 -1.05 -12.24
CA PHE A 244 15.30 -0.70 -11.15
C PHE A 244 15.72 0.66 -10.58
N GLY A 245 15.01 1.73 -10.95
CA GLY A 245 15.32 3.11 -10.56
C GLY A 245 15.17 3.35 -9.06
N TRP A 246 16.21 2.99 -8.29
CA TRP A 246 16.25 3.02 -6.84
C TRP A 246 16.16 4.43 -6.26
N GLU A 247 16.62 5.44 -7.00
CA GLU A 247 16.52 6.85 -6.65
C GLU A 247 15.07 7.35 -6.59
N TYR A 248 14.14 6.62 -7.20
CA TYR A 248 12.72 6.91 -7.22
C TYR A 248 11.93 6.18 -6.15
N TYR A 249 12.56 5.30 -5.35
CA TYR A 249 11.89 4.56 -4.29
C TYR A 249 12.27 5.10 -2.91
N LYS A 250 11.31 5.65 -2.18
CA LYS A 250 11.50 6.28 -0.88
C LYS A 250 10.79 5.54 0.24
N ILE A 251 11.43 5.45 1.40
CA ILE A 251 10.78 5.05 2.66
C ILE A 251 10.35 6.33 3.37
N LEU A 252 9.04 6.60 3.43
CA LEU A 252 8.48 7.77 4.09
C LEU A 252 8.39 7.58 5.60
N ALA A 253 7.96 6.40 6.04
CA ALA A 253 7.87 6.04 7.45
C ALA A 253 8.13 4.55 7.66
N VAL A 254 8.65 4.23 8.84
CA VAL A 254 8.74 2.87 9.36
C VAL A 254 8.01 2.82 10.68
N LEU A 255 7.08 1.87 10.82
CA LEU A 255 6.25 1.70 11.99
C LEU A 255 6.45 0.29 12.55
N GLU A 256 6.19 0.13 13.84
CA GLU A 256 6.18 -1.16 14.52
C GLU A 256 4.89 -1.32 15.31
N TYR A 257 4.19 -2.43 15.11
CA TYR A 257 2.96 -2.79 15.80
C TYR A 257 2.99 -4.27 16.16
N GLU A 258 2.81 -4.59 17.45
CA GLU A 258 2.86 -5.97 17.97
C GLU A 258 4.11 -6.77 17.53
N GLY A 259 5.26 -6.10 17.44
CA GLY A 259 6.53 -6.71 17.01
C GLY A 259 6.67 -6.95 15.51
N LYS A 260 5.68 -6.55 14.71
CA LYS A 260 5.71 -6.56 13.25
C LYS A 260 6.15 -5.23 12.69
N ILE A 261 6.93 -5.26 11.62
CA ILE A 261 7.37 -4.06 10.93
C ILE A 261 6.37 -3.69 9.82
N GLU A 262 6.16 -2.39 9.66
CA GLU A 262 5.30 -1.85 8.62
C GLU A 262 6.00 -0.65 7.97
N LEU A 263 5.76 -0.46 6.67
CA LEU A 263 6.43 0.56 5.89
C LEU A 263 5.39 1.41 5.17
N ILE A 264 5.67 2.71 5.09
CA ILE A 264 4.99 3.61 4.17
C ILE A 264 6.02 4.09 3.16
N THR A 265 5.75 3.90 1.88
CA THR A 265 6.71 4.10 0.79
C THR A 265 6.13 4.96 -0.31
N ASP A 266 6.98 5.72 -1.01
CA ASP A 266 6.67 6.39 -2.28
C ASP A 266 7.50 5.77 -3.39
N TRP A 267 6.87 5.47 -4.52
CA TRP A 267 7.55 5.14 -5.77
C TRP A 267 7.22 6.17 -6.84
N VAL A 268 8.20 7.03 -7.15
CA VAL A 268 8.08 8.08 -8.14
C VAL A 268 8.14 7.47 -9.54
N GLY A 269 7.15 7.80 -10.36
CA GLY A 269 7.12 7.48 -11.79
C GLY A 269 6.98 8.75 -12.63
N ALA A 270 6.91 8.58 -13.95
CA ALA A 270 6.83 9.70 -14.89
C ALA A 270 5.62 10.62 -14.66
N GLU A 271 4.51 10.07 -14.15
CA GLU A 271 3.26 10.81 -13.99
C GLU A 271 2.98 11.31 -12.56
N GLY A 272 3.66 10.73 -11.56
CA GLY A 272 3.29 10.94 -10.17
C GLY A 272 3.97 9.99 -9.19
N TYR A 273 3.44 9.94 -7.97
CA TYR A 273 3.94 9.13 -6.87
C TYR A 273 2.93 8.04 -6.56
N ASN A 274 3.38 6.79 -6.51
CA ASN A 274 2.60 5.67 -5.97
C ASN A 274 2.98 5.48 -4.51
N SER A 275 2.09 5.84 -3.60
CA SER A 275 2.27 5.66 -2.18
C SER A 275 1.69 4.31 -1.75
N SER A 276 2.37 3.59 -0.88
CA SER A 276 1.86 2.35 -0.31
C SER A 276 2.09 2.29 1.19
N TYR A 277 1.08 1.83 1.93
CA TYR A 277 1.23 1.30 3.28
C TYR A 277 1.25 -0.23 3.19
N ILE A 278 2.35 -0.82 3.67
CA ILE A 278 2.59 -2.27 3.60
C ILE A 278 2.94 -2.83 4.98
N GLN A 279 2.43 -4.02 5.28
CA GLN A 279 2.61 -4.70 6.56
C GLN A 279 3.31 -6.04 6.37
N GLU A 280 4.03 -6.47 7.41
CA GLU A 280 4.57 -7.83 7.49
C GLU A 280 3.46 -8.89 7.49
N ASP A 281 3.58 -9.81 6.53
CA ASP A 281 2.75 -11.01 6.39
C ASP A 281 3.66 -12.23 6.17
N GLY A 282 3.97 -12.93 7.27
CA GLY A 282 4.94 -14.02 7.29
C GLY A 282 6.34 -13.55 6.90
N HIS A 283 6.83 -14.00 5.75
CA HIS A 283 8.14 -13.62 5.20
C HIS A 283 8.06 -12.57 4.10
N THR A 284 6.89 -11.95 3.91
CA THR A 284 6.63 -11.00 2.85
C THR A 284 5.99 -9.72 3.37
N PHE A 285 6.00 -8.67 2.56
CA PHE A 285 5.16 -7.50 2.78
C PHE A 285 3.87 -7.62 1.98
N LYS A 286 2.74 -7.43 2.64
CA LYS A 286 1.42 -7.30 2.02
C LYS A 286 1.05 -5.82 1.91
N VAL A 287 0.51 -5.43 0.76
CA VAL A 287 -0.05 -4.08 0.57
C VAL A 287 -1.39 -3.97 1.26
N ILE A 288 -1.55 -2.94 2.09
CA ILE A 288 -2.76 -2.67 2.87
C ILE A 288 -3.53 -1.50 2.27
N LYS A 289 -2.82 -0.42 1.94
CA LYS A 289 -3.39 0.77 1.32
C LYS A 289 -2.45 1.30 0.25
N GLU A 290 -3.03 1.82 -0.82
CA GLU A 290 -2.31 2.55 -1.86
C GLU A 290 -2.92 3.95 -2.04
N GLY A 291 -2.10 4.88 -2.48
CA GLY A 291 -2.49 6.22 -2.88
C GLY A 291 -1.71 6.63 -4.12
N TYR A 292 -2.26 7.57 -4.87
CA TYR A 292 -1.59 8.09 -6.05
C TYR A 292 -1.60 9.62 -6.05
N ARG A 293 -0.42 10.20 -6.25
CA ARG A 293 -0.22 11.64 -6.35
C ARG A 293 0.16 12.05 -7.76
N TYR A 294 -0.78 12.62 -8.51
CA TYR A 294 -0.53 13.05 -9.90
C TYR A 294 0.23 14.38 -9.96
N THR A 295 1.38 14.41 -10.64
CA THR A 295 2.25 15.61 -10.69
C THR A 295 2.70 16.02 -12.09
N SER A 296 2.34 15.30 -13.15
CA SER A 296 2.95 15.45 -14.49
C SER A 296 2.05 16.04 -15.56
N PRO A 297 2.58 16.71 -16.61
CA PRO A 297 3.95 17.20 -16.74
C PRO A 297 4.31 18.28 -15.73
N LEU A 298 5.59 18.27 -15.35
CA LEU A 298 6.27 19.34 -14.60
C LEU A 298 6.25 20.66 -15.37
#